data_AF-A0AAU9KS63-F1
#
_entry.id   AF-A0AAU9KS63-F1
#
_cell.length_a   1.000
_cell.length_b   1.000
_cell.length_c   1.000
_cell.angle_alpha   90.00
_cell.angle_beta   90.00
_cell.angle_gamma   90.00
#
_symmetry.space_group_name_H-M   'P 1'
#
loop_
_entity.id
_entity.type
_entity.pdbx_description
1 polymer ?
#
loop_
_entity_poly.entity_id
_entity_poly.type
_entity_poly.pdbx_seq_one_letter_code
_entity_poly.pdbx_strand_id
1 'polypeptide(L)'
;MFWEAPTCVVCLTELYNNLSAAPCGHVFHSECIEKCLFSQCKNCPLCRSRVVPSKLVPLSFNLTAKEQPTKVLGLSEEESKNLLTLQNLAVEAQNEKKILEKRLKEAEGMVAGKSESIAALQKIVEDERHNCGKYQKKYEESLKEVSHSQYEIQKYTGLFTNAHKKLKELESKATQLESLSKLVEELEKQSALAWAEHAKENLSIEQQAVQFYNALLITSNSLRNSEKQIKELKTCNEEYIQQQSQVKRQAAAYKKETESLKKILADLESKTNTSSLKRNPQDVMHNAFNQNFSFPITFQDAKQPKKALSLLSNRSNV
;
A
#
# COMPACT_ATOMS: atom_id res chain seq x y z
N MET A 1 14.57 25.58 -57.21
CA MET A 1 15.14 26.93 -57.07
C MET A 1 14.25 27.84 -57.90
N PHE A 2 13.52 28.76 -57.26
CA PHE A 2 12.79 29.79 -57.97
C PHE A 2 13.82 30.85 -58.39
N TRP A 3 13.95 31.11 -59.69
CA TRP A 3 14.79 32.20 -60.19
C TRP A 3 13.90 33.44 -60.32
N GLU A 4 14.17 34.47 -59.51
CA GLU A 4 13.55 35.79 -59.68
C GLU A 4 14.32 36.56 -60.75
N ALA A 5 13.59 37.12 -61.72
CA ALA A 5 14.20 37.94 -62.75
C ALA A 5 14.73 39.25 -62.14
N PRO A 6 15.93 39.73 -62.54
CA PRO A 6 16.46 40.98 -62.03
C PRO A 6 15.56 42.16 -62.43
N THR A 7 15.32 43.08 -61.50
CA THR A 7 14.43 44.24 -61.70
C THR A 7 15.22 45.53 -61.97
N CYS A 8 14.66 46.40 -62.79
CA CYS A 8 15.22 47.72 -63.07
C CYS A 8 14.99 48.63 -61.86
N VAL A 9 16.03 49.14 -61.22
CA VAL A 9 15.85 50.00 -60.02
C VAL A 9 15.25 51.38 -60.30
N VAL A 10 15.10 51.78 -61.56
CA VAL A 10 14.51 53.08 -61.93
C VAL A 10 12.99 53.01 -62.01
N CYS A 11 12.44 51.95 -62.63
CA CYS A 11 11.00 51.77 -62.80
C CYS A 11 10.42 50.58 -62.00
N LEU A 12 11.27 49.82 -61.31
CA LEU A 12 10.96 48.66 -60.48
C LEU A 12 10.28 47.50 -61.24
N THR A 13 10.41 47.45 -62.57
CA THR A 13 9.91 46.36 -63.41
C THR A 13 11.03 45.41 -63.85
N GLU A 14 10.69 44.16 -64.11
CA GLU A 14 11.62 43.10 -64.56
C GLU A 14 12.36 43.48 -65.86
N LEU A 15 13.66 43.20 -65.93
CA LEU A 15 14.54 43.54 -67.05
C LEU A 15 14.40 42.52 -68.19
N TYR A 16 13.42 42.71 -69.09
CA TYR A 16 13.17 41.77 -70.18
C TYR A 16 13.59 42.24 -71.57
N ASN A 17 13.40 43.52 -71.88
CA ASN A 17 13.58 44.07 -73.23
C ASN A 17 14.15 45.49 -73.15
N ASN A 18 14.74 45.95 -74.27
CA ASN A 18 15.28 47.31 -74.40
C ASN A 18 16.21 47.68 -73.23
N LEU A 19 17.24 46.85 -73.02
CA LEU A 19 18.17 47.00 -71.92
C LEU A 19 19.42 47.78 -72.35
N SER A 20 19.98 48.56 -71.45
CA SER A 20 21.27 49.23 -71.61
C SER A 20 22.14 49.03 -70.40
N ALA A 21 23.41 48.72 -70.65
CA ALA A 21 24.43 48.65 -69.62
C ALA A 21 25.17 49.98 -69.48
N ALA A 22 25.32 50.46 -68.24
CA ALA A 22 26.22 51.56 -67.94
C ALA A 22 27.69 51.07 -67.98
N PRO A 23 28.69 51.97 -68.13
CA PRO A 23 30.11 51.61 -68.12
C PRO A 23 30.59 50.89 -66.86
N CYS A 24 29.83 51.00 -65.77
CA CYS A 24 30.06 50.30 -64.51
C CYS A 24 29.51 48.86 -64.49
N GLY A 25 28.90 48.38 -65.58
CA GLY A 25 28.34 47.03 -65.72
C GLY A 25 26.88 46.88 -65.28
N HIS A 26 26.28 47.90 -64.67
CA HIS A 26 24.89 47.85 -64.22
C HIS A 26 23.90 48.01 -65.38
N VAL A 27 22.83 47.21 -65.37
CA VAL A 27 21.83 47.11 -66.44
C VAL A 27 20.51 47.76 -66.03
N PHE A 28 19.91 48.50 -66.95
CA PHE A 28 18.62 49.19 -66.80
C PHE A 28 17.83 49.11 -68.10
N HIS A 29 16.54 49.46 -68.09
CA HIS A 29 15.86 49.80 -69.35
C HIS A 29 16.52 51.03 -69.97
N SER A 30 16.80 50.99 -71.28
CA SER A 30 17.47 52.07 -72.03
C SER A 30 16.81 53.42 -71.79
N GLU A 31 15.48 53.49 -71.91
CA GLU A 31 14.72 54.71 -71.65
C GLU A 31 14.83 55.19 -70.20
N CYS A 32 14.89 54.26 -69.24
CA CYS A 32 14.92 54.59 -67.83
C CYS A 32 16.25 55.22 -67.44
N ILE A 33 17.37 54.64 -67.89
CA ILE A 33 18.69 55.21 -67.61
C ILE A 33 18.90 56.51 -68.38
N GLU A 34 18.43 56.63 -69.63
CA GLU A 34 18.51 57.87 -70.40
C GLU A 34 17.75 59.01 -69.74
N LYS A 35 16.49 58.77 -69.31
CA LYS A 35 15.69 59.75 -68.56
C LYS A 35 16.37 60.17 -67.25
N CYS A 36 16.97 59.21 -66.54
CA CYS A 36 17.69 59.50 -65.29
C CYS A 36 18.92 60.39 -65.53
N LEU A 37 19.71 60.10 -66.57
CA LEU A 37 20.89 60.88 -66.94
C LEU A 37 20.55 62.28 -67.45
N PHE A 38 19.40 62.43 -68.11
CA PHE A 38 18.95 63.72 -68.63
C PHE A 38 18.35 64.62 -67.55
N SER A 39 17.55 64.05 -66.63
CA SER A 39 16.70 64.85 -65.73
C SER A 39 17.28 65.04 -64.32
N GLN A 40 18.05 64.10 -63.78
CA GLN A 40 18.29 64.06 -62.33
C GLN A 40 19.75 63.80 -61.92
N CYS A 41 20.54 62.99 -62.62
CA CYS A 41 21.88 62.59 -62.15
C CYS A 41 22.85 62.24 -63.30
N LYS A 42 24.09 62.75 -63.31
CA LYS A 42 25.16 62.28 -64.24
C LYS A 42 25.87 61.00 -63.77
N ASN A 43 25.19 60.20 -62.95
CA ASN A 43 25.76 59.09 -62.19
C ASN A 43 24.82 57.89 -62.27
N CYS A 44 25.40 56.68 -62.22
CA CYS A 44 24.66 55.42 -62.19
C CYS A 44 23.73 55.38 -60.94
N PRO A 45 22.43 55.07 -61.08
CA PRO A 45 21.52 54.96 -59.94
C PRO A 45 21.92 53.91 -58.89
N LEU A 46 22.64 52.86 -59.29
CA LEU A 46 23.03 51.76 -58.42
C LEU A 46 24.32 52.03 -57.64
N CYS A 47 25.40 52.37 -58.35
CA CYS A 47 26.73 52.50 -57.75
C CYS A 47 27.26 53.94 -57.69
N ARG A 48 26.50 54.92 -58.21
CA ARG A 48 26.87 56.34 -58.28
C ARG A 48 28.15 56.65 -59.06
N SER A 49 28.70 55.69 -59.81
CA SER A 49 29.78 55.95 -60.77
C SER A 49 29.33 56.96 -61.83
N ARG A 50 30.21 57.86 -62.27
CA ARG A 50 29.87 58.85 -63.31
C ARG A 50 29.55 58.13 -64.63
N VAL A 51 28.39 58.44 -65.22
CA VAL A 51 27.92 57.86 -66.48
C VAL A 51 27.59 58.99 -67.45
N VAL A 52 28.02 58.84 -68.70
CA VAL A 52 27.71 59.77 -69.79
C VAL A 52 26.78 59.05 -70.76
N PRO A 53 25.69 59.68 -71.25
CA PRO A 53 24.73 59.02 -72.14
C PRO A 53 25.35 58.36 -73.37
N SER A 54 26.39 58.96 -73.97
CA SER A 54 27.11 58.41 -75.12
C SER A 54 27.92 57.14 -74.84
N LYS A 55 28.06 56.75 -73.56
CA LYS A 55 28.77 55.54 -73.14
C LYS A 55 27.82 54.43 -72.65
N LEU A 56 26.52 54.59 -72.83
CA LEU A 56 25.57 53.51 -72.61
C LEU A 56 25.69 52.49 -73.75
N VAL A 57 25.77 51.21 -73.39
CA VAL A 57 25.83 50.11 -74.36
C VAL A 57 24.44 49.47 -74.43
N PRO A 58 23.70 49.63 -75.53
CA PRO A 58 22.43 48.93 -75.72
C PRO A 58 22.68 47.44 -75.86
N LEU A 59 21.91 46.63 -75.13
CA LEU A 59 21.95 45.18 -75.15
C LEU A 59 20.85 44.68 -76.08
N SER A 60 21.24 43.89 -77.09
CA SER A 60 20.35 43.46 -78.18
C SER A 60 19.63 42.12 -77.93
N PHE A 61 19.62 41.62 -76.69
CA PHE A 61 18.96 40.36 -76.36
C PHE A 61 17.69 40.61 -75.54
N ASN A 62 16.59 40.02 -76.00
CA ASN A 62 15.31 40.01 -75.29
C ASN A 62 15.24 38.75 -74.43
N LEU A 63 15.17 38.92 -73.11
CA LEU A 63 14.92 37.84 -72.17
C LEU A 63 13.42 37.61 -72.12
N THR A 64 12.81 37.12 -73.20
CA THR A 64 11.40 36.72 -73.13
C THR A 64 11.30 35.43 -72.32
N ALA A 65 10.85 35.54 -71.07
CA ALA A 65 10.42 34.41 -70.24
C ALA A 65 9.09 33.82 -70.74
N LYS A 66 8.94 33.65 -72.07
CA LYS A 66 7.79 33.01 -72.68
C LYS A 66 8.25 31.88 -73.60
N GLU A 67 8.00 30.68 -73.07
CA GLU A 67 7.51 29.50 -73.77
C GLU A 67 8.55 28.58 -74.46
N GLN A 68 8.68 27.41 -73.81
CA GLN A 68 9.09 26.10 -74.33
C GLN A 68 10.59 25.82 -74.52
N PRO A 69 11.22 25.04 -73.62
CA PRO A 69 12.56 24.47 -73.82
C PRO A 69 12.68 23.57 -75.07
N THR A 70 11.56 23.19 -75.68
CA THR A 70 11.45 22.10 -76.66
C THR A 70 11.89 22.50 -78.07
N LYS A 71 11.78 23.79 -78.45
CA LYS A 71 12.30 24.27 -79.75
C LYS A 71 13.81 24.43 -79.79
N VAL A 72 14.48 24.49 -78.63
CA VAL A 72 15.94 24.68 -78.54
C VAL A 72 16.69 23.35 -78.72
N LEU A 73 16.04 22.20 -78.49
CA LEU A 73 16.66 20.87 -78.50
C LEU A 73 16.30 19.98 -79.70
N GLY A 74 15.49 20.46 -80.65
CA GLY A 74 15.12 19.68 -81.85
C GLY A 74 14.29 18.42 -81.56
N LEU A 75 13.56 18.41 -80.43
CA LEU A 75 12.76 17.25 -80.00
C LEU A 75 11.40 17.23 -80.68
N SER A 76 10.88 16.03 -80.95
CA SER A 76 9.49 15.84 -81.38
C SER A 76 8.50 16.25 -80.27
N GLU A 77 7.25 16.49 -80.65
CA GLU A 77 6.19 16.90 -79.73
C GLU A 77 5.91 15.82 -78.66
N GLU A 78 6.11 14.54 -79.01
CA GLU A 78 5.91 13.40 -78.12
C GLU A 78 7.07 13.23 -77.13
N GLU A 79 8.32 13.38 -77.58
CA GLU A 79 9.49 13.42 -76.71
C GLU A 79 9.43 14.57 -75.70
N SER A 80 8.89 15.71 -76.13
CA SER A 80 8.66 16.87 -75.25
C SER A 80 7.63 16.59 -74.15
N LYS A 81 6.53 15.89 -74.47
CA LYS A 81 5.52 15.47 -73.49
C LYS A 81 6.09 14.44 -72.51
N ASN A 82 6.89 13.50 -73.02
CA ASN A 82 7.56 12.50 -72.19
C ASN A 82 8.59 13.13 -71.24
N LEU A 83 9.39 14.10 -71.72
CA LEU A 83 10.36 14.81 -70.89
C LEU A 83 9.69 15.60 -69.76
N LEU A 84 8.58 16.28 -70.05
CA LEU A 84 7.80 17.00 -69.03
C LEU A 84 7.23 16.04 -67.99
N THR A 85 6.72 14.88 -68.44
CA THR A 85 6.20 13.84 -67.55
C THR A 85 7.29 13.30 -66.62
N LEU A 86 8.48 13.00 -67.16
CA LEU A 86 9.63 12.57 -66.37
C LEU A 86 10.10 13.66 -65.38
N GLN A 87 10.08 14.93 -65.80
CA GLN A 87 10.41 16.04 -64.92
C GLN A 87 9.42 16.15 -63.75
N ASN A 88 8.13 15.99 -64.01
CA ASN A 88 7.10 16.03 -62.97
C ASN A 88 7.25 14.85 -61.99
N LEU A 89 7.43 13.63 -62.51
CA LEU A 89 7.66 12.44 -61.67
C LEU A 89 8.91 12.58 -60.81
N ALA A 90 9.99 13.16 -61.35
CA ALA A 90 11.21 13.41 -60.58
C ALA A 90 10.99 14.41 -59.44
N VAL A 91 10.17 15.45 -59.67
CA VAL A 91 9.80 16.42 -58.63
C VAL A 91 8.91 15.78 -57.56
N GLU A 92 7.93 14.97 -57.96
CA GLU A 92 7.06 14.23 -57.05
C GLU A 92 7.87 13.29 -56.15
N ALA A 93 8.73 12.45 -56.73
CA ALA A 93 9.61 11.56 -55.99
C ALA A 93 10.54 12.33 -55.02
N GLN A 94 11.04 13.51 -55.43
CA GLN A 94 11.87 14.35 -54.56
C GLN A 94 11.07 14.93 -53.38
N ASN A 95 9.80 15.28 -53.59
CA ASN A 95 8.91 15.76 -52.53
C ASN A 95 8.54 14.64 -51.56
N GLU A 96 8.22 13.45 -52.07
CA GLU A 96 7.96 12.26 -51.25
C GLU A 96 9.16 11.91 -50.38
N LYS A 97 10.37 11.91 -50.96
CA LYS A 97 11.61 11.70 -50.21
C LYS A 97 11.76 12.69 -49.05
N LYS A 98 11.52 13.99 -49.27
CA LYS A 98 11.59 15.01 -48.22
C LYS A 98 10.58 14.78 -47.10
N ILE A 99 9.37 14.36 -47.44
CA ILE A 99 8.32 14.03 -46.46
C ILE A 99 8.76 12.83 -45.61
N LEU A 100 9.29 11.78 -46.25
CA LEU A 100 9.79 10.60 -45.56
C LEU A 100 11.00 10.92 -44.65
N GLU A 101 11.93 11.75 -45.10
CA GLU A 101 13.07 12.21 -44.29
C GLU A 101 12.61 12.99 -43.04
N LYS A 102 11.57 13.83 -43.18
CA LYS A 102 10.99 14.53 -42.03
C LYS A 102 10.36 13.55 -41.04
N ARG A 103 9.55 12.61 -41.53
CA ARG A 103 8.92 11.56 -40.69
C ARG A 103 9.95 10.67 -40.00
N LEU A 104 11.06 10.36 -40.68
CA LEU A 104 12.16 9.60 -40.10
C LEU A 104 12.78 10.33 -38.91
N LYS A 105 13.11 11.62 -39.07
CA LYS A 105 13.64 12.45 -37.97
C LYS A 105 12.69 12.55 -36.78
N GLU A 106 11.39 12.71 -37.04
CA GLU A 106 10.36 12.72 -36.00
C GLU A 106 10.30 11.37 -35.25
N ALA A 107 10.37 10.25 -35.99
CA ALA A 107 10.40 8.91 -35.40
C ALA A 107 11.68 8.66 -34.58
N GLU A 108 12.84 9.07 -35.08
CA GLU A 108 14.13 8.99 -34.36
C GLU A 108 14.07 9.77 -33.04
N GLY A 109 13.51 10.99 -33.06
CA GLY A 109 13.31 11.79 -31.84
C GLY A 109 12.38 11.11 -30.83
N MET A 110 11.28 10.50 -31.30
CA MET A 110 10.38 9.73 -30.43
C MET A 110 11.06 8.48 -29.84
N VAL A 111 11.87 7.78 -30.63
CA VAL A 111 12.64 6.61 -30.16
C VAL A 111 13.66 7.03 -29.12
N ALA A 112 14.40 8.13 -29.34
CA ALA A 112 15.35 8.66 -28.39
C ALA A 112 14.68 9.01 -27.05
N GLY A 113 13.58 9.79 -27.06
CA GLY A 113 12.87 10.15 -25.83
C GLY A 113 12.30 8.94 -25.08
N LYS A 114 11.80 7.93 -25.81
CA LYS A 114 11.37 6.65 -25.20
C LYS A 114 12.55 5.87 -24.63
N SER A 115 13.72 5.88 -25.29
CA SER A 115 14.91 5.18 -24.81
C SER A 115 15.44 5.77 -23.50
N GLU A 116 15.42 7.10 -23.36
CA GLU A 116 15.76 7.78 -22.11
C GLU A 116 14.78 7.43 -20.99
N SER A 117 13.48 7.41 -21.31
CA SER A 117 12.43 7.00 -20.35
C SER A 117 12.61 5.55 -19.90
N ILE A 118 12.95 4.64 -20.82
CA ILE A 118 13.25 3.24 -20.51
C ILE A 118 14.48 3.14 -19.60
N ALA A 119 15.56 3.88 -19.89
CA ALA A 119 16.75 3.89 -19.06
C ALA A 119 16.46 4.40 -17.62
N ALA A 120 15.64 5.44 -17.49
CA ALA A 120 15.19 5.94 -16.20
C ALA A 120 14.38 4.90 -15.41
N LEU A 121 13.43 4.22 -16.08
CA LEU A 121 12.64 3.15 -15.47
C LEU A 121 13.50 1.95 -15.07
N GLN A 122 14.49 1.57 -15.89
CA GLN A 122 15.42 0.49 -15.56
C GLN A 122 16.20 0.77 -14.28
N LYS A 123 16.64 2.02 -14.07
CA LYS A 123 17.32 2.42 -12.84
C LYS A 123 16.41 2.28 -11.61
N ILE A 124 15.16 2.74 -11.71
CA ILE A 124 14.16 2.60 -10.64
C ILE A 124 13.92 1.12 -10.31
N VAL A 125 13.79 0.26 -11.34
CA VAL A 125 13.59 -1.19 -11.14
C VAL A 125 14.78 -1.81 -10.40
N GLU A 126 16.01 -1.42 -10.71
CA GLU A 126 17.20 -1.95 -10.03
C GLU A 126 17.28 -1.47 -8.57
N ASP A 127 16.97 -0.19 -8.31
CA ASP A 127 16.92 0.36 -6.95
C ASP A 127 15.86 -0.37 -6.09
N GLU A 128 14.67 -0.59 -6.64
CA GLU A 128 13.60 -1.35 -5.97
C GLU A 128 13.97 -2.81 -5.75
N ARG A 129 14.65 -3.45 -6.71
CA ARG A 129 15.16 -4.82 -6.56
C ARG A 129 16.15 -4.93 -5.39
N HIS A 130 17.05 -3.97 -5.28
CA HIS A 130 18.01 -3.91 -4.18
C HIS A 130 17.32 -3.68 -2.83
N ASN A 131 16.32 -2.80 -2.77
CA ASN A 131 15.52 -2.58 -1.57
C ASN A 131 14.78 -3.86 -1.16
N CYS A 132 14.14 -4.55 -2.11
CA CYS A 132 13.47 -5.83 -1.87
C CYS A 132 14.44 -6.86 -1.26
N GLY A 133 15.65 -7.00 -1.81
CA GLY A 133 16.68 -7.89 -1.26
C GLY A 133 17.11 -7.52 0.16
N LYS A 134 17.21 -6.23 0.49
CA LYS A 134 17.49 -5.77 1.86
C LYS A 134 16.37 -6.12 2.83
N TYR A 135 15.11 -5.88 2.46
CA TYR A 135 13.96 -6.20 3.30
C TYR A 135 13.78 -7.71 3.49
N GLN A 136 14.07 -8.50 2.46
CA GLN A 136 14.05 -9.96 2.55
C GLN A 136 15.03 -10.48 3.61
N LYS A 137 16.28 -9.98 3.62
CA LYS A 137 17.27 -10.37 4.64
C LYS A 137 16.82 -10.02 6.05
N LYS A 138 16.29 -8.81 6.25
CA LYS A 138 15.73 -8.39 7.56
C LYS A 138 14.57 -9.27 8.00
N TYR A 139 13.71 -9.67 7.07
CA TYR A 139 12.60 -10.58 7.34
C TYR A 139 13.10 -11.96 7.76
N GLU A 140 14.10 -12.52 7.06
CA GLU A 140 14.73 -13.79 7.42
C GLU A 140 15.42 -13.76 8.80
N GLU A 141 16.09 -12.65 9.14
CA GLU A 141 16.66 -12.44 10.47
C GLU A 141 15.58 -12.39 11.55
N SER A 142 14.53 -11.59 11.34
CA SER A 142 13.39 -11.49 12.26
C SER A 142 12.68 -12.84 12.46
N LEU A 143 12.57 -13.65 11.39
CA LEU A 143 11.97 -14.98 11.46
C LEU A 143 12.79 -15.93 12.37
N LYS A 144 14.11 -15.85 12.31
CA LYS A 144 15.01 -16.61 13.20
C LYS A 144 14.84 -16.18 14.66
N GLU A 145 14.73 -14.88 14.92
CA GLU A 145 14.49 -14.35 16.27
C GLU A 145 13.15 -14.80 16.85
N VAL A 146 12.09 -14.78 16.04
CA VAL A 146 10.77 -15.28 16.43
C VAL A 146 10.82 -16.78 16.73
N SER A 147 11.47 -17.57 15.88
CA SER A 147 11.64 -19.01 16.10
C SER A 147 12.39 -19.30 17.40
N HIS A 148 13.46 -18.56 17.68
CA HIS A 148 14.20 -18.68 18.93
C HIS A 148 13.33 -18.32 20.15
N SER A 149 12.58 -17.22 20.07
CA SER A 149 11.67 -16.79 21.13
C SER A 149 10.55 -17.81 21.38
N GLN A 150 10.00 -18.40 20.32
CA GLN A 150 9.01 -19.48 20.43
C GLN A 150 9.56 -20.71 21.13
N TYR A 151 10.81 -21.10 20.82
CA TYR A 151 11.48 -22.20 21.49
C TYR A 151 11.62 -21.94 23.00
N GLU A 152 12.09 -20.75 23.39
CA GLU A 152 12.21 -20.40 24.81
C GLU A 152 10.84 -20.37 25.50
N ILE A 153 9.80 -19.81 24.87
CA ILE A 153 8.43 -19.82 25.41
C ILE A 153 7.95 -21.26 25.66
N GLN A 154 8.16 -22.17 24.70
CA GLN A 154 7.77 -23.58 24.84
C GLN A 154 8.51 -24.26 26.00
N LYS A 155 9.82 -24.01 26.11
CA LYS A 155 10.67 -24.51 27.20
C LYS A 155 10.19 -24.02 28.57
N TYR A 156 9.97 -22.72 28.76
CA TYR A 156 9.47 -22.18 30.02
C TYR A 156 8.05 -22.62 30.34
N THR A 157 7.18 -22.77 29.33
CA THR A 157 5.84 -23.33 29.51
C THR A 157 5.90 -24.78 30.03
N GLY A 158 6.82 -25.60 29.50
CA GLY A 158 7.06 -26.95 30.01
C GLY A 158 7.53 -26.98 31.47
N LEU A 159 8.44 -26.08 31.84
CA LEU A 159 8.89 -25.95 33.23
C LEU A 159 7.76 -25.50 34.16
N PHE A 160 6.97 -24.50 33.74
CA PHE A 160 5.85 -23.99 34.52
C PHE A 160 4.76 -25.05 34.75
N THR A 161 4.39 -25.80 33.70
CA THR A 161 3.39 -26.87 33.82
C THR A 161 3.85 -27.98 34.78
N ASN A 162 5.13 -28.35 34.75
CA ASN A 162 5.68 -29.32 35.70
C ASN A 162 5.69 -28.78 37.14
N ALA A 163 6.15 -27.54 37.34
CA ALA A 163 6.12 -26.88 38.64
C ALA A 163 4.69 -26.78 39.20
N HIS A 164 3.72 -26.40 38.36
CA HIS A 164 2.32 -26.33 38.73
C HIS A 164 1.75 -27.70 39.14
N LYS A 165 2.10 -28.78 38.41
CA LYS A 165 1.71 -30.15 38.78
C LYS A 165 2.25 -30.53 40.17
N LYS A 166 3.52 -30.27 40.44
CA LYS A 166 4.13 -30.53 41.75
C LYS A 166 3.49 -29.72 42.88
N LEU A 167 3.16 -28.46 42.62
CA LEU A 167 2.46 -27.59 43.57
C LEU A 167 1.10 -28.18 43.95
N LYS A 168 0.33 -28.63 42.96
CA LYS A 168 -0.98 -29.28 43.17
C LYS A 168 -0.86 -30.58 43.97
N GLU A 169 0.19 -31.37 43.73
CA GLU A 169 0.48 -32.57 44.53
C GLU A 169 0.78 -32.21 46.00
N LEU A 170 1.59 -31.17 46.25
CA LEU A 170 1.89 -30.70 47.60
C LEU A 170 0.66 -30.14 48.32
N GLU A 171 -0.20 -29.38 47.63
CA GLU A 171 -1.47 -28.91 48.18
C GLU A 171 -2.39 -30.07 48.61
N SER A 172 -2.47 -31.13 47.78
CA SER A 172 -3.25 -32.32 48.14
C SER A 172 -2.69 -33.04 49.38
N LYS A 173 -1.37 -33.09 49.54
CA LYS A 173 -0.72 -33.66 50.73
C LYS A 173 -0.94 -32.80 51.97
N ALA A 174 -0.87 -31.48 51.84
CA ALA A 174 -1.11 -30.55 52.94
C ALA A 174 -2.54 -30.66 53.47
N THR A 175 -3.53 -30.73 52.57
CA THR A 175 -4.94 -30.92 52.97
C THR A 175 -5.19 -32.26 53.66
N GLN A 176 -4.50 -33.33 53.26
CA GLN A 176 -4.52 -34.62 53.96
C GLN A 176 -3.90 -34.55 55.36
N LEU A 177 -2.76 -33.86 55.52
CA LEU A 177 -2.14 -33.69 56.83
C LEU A 177 -3.04 -32.89 57.79
N GLU A 178 -3.72 -31.86 57.27
CA GLU A 178 -4.61 -31.07 58.10
C GLU A 178 -5.87 -31.82 58.53
N SER A 179 -6.40 -32.70 57.67
CA SER A 179 -7.51 -33.58 58.08
C SER A 179 -7.08 -34.61 59.13
N LEU A 180 -5.86 -35.17 59.00
CA LEU A 180 -5.28 -36.05 60.02
C LEU A 180 -5.06 -35.32 61.36
N SER A 181 -4.55 -34.08 61.34
CA SER A 181 -4.37 -33.27 62.54
C SER A 181 -5.70 -33.02 63.27
N LYS A 182 -6.78 -32.70 62.52
CA LYS A 182 -8.12 -32.51 63.10
C LYS A 182 -8.67 -33.80 63.72
N LEU A 183 -8.41 -34.95 63.11
CA LEU A 183 -8.80 -36.25 63.67
C LEU A 183 -8.03 -36.58 64.96
N VAL A 184 -6.74 -36.26 65.03
CA VAL A 184 -5.94 -36.44 66.25
C VAL A 184 -6.47 -35.55 67.37
N GLU A 185 -6.72 -34.26 67.11
CA GLU A 185 -7.33 -33.36 68.10
C GLU A 185 -8.72 -33.82 68.57
N GLU A 186 -9.52 -34.37 67.67
CA GLU A 186 -10.85 -34.86 68.00
C GLU A 186 -10.78 -36.16 68.83
N LEU A 187 -9.84 -37.06 68.54
CA LEU A 187 -9.58 -38.26 69.34
C LEU A 187 -9.05 -37.91 70.74
N GLU A 188 -8.22 -36.88 70.87
CA GLU A 188 -7.77 -36.39 72.17
C GLU A 188 -8.94 -35.81 73.00
N LYS A 189 -9.81 -34.99 72.37
CA LYS A 189 -11.00 -34.38 73.01
C LYS A 189 -12.11 -35.38 73.34
N GLN A 190 -12.27 -36.42 72.51
CA GLN A 190 -13.26 -37.49 72.70
C GLN A 190 -12.74 -38.69 73.50
N SER A 191 -11.51 -38.62 74.03
CA SER A 191 -11.00 -39.70 74.89
C SER A 191 -11.89 -39.81 76.15
N ALA A 192 -12.81 -40.77 76.11
CA ALA A 192 -13.74 -41.09 77.19
C ALA A 192 -13.03 -41.47 78.50
N LEU A 193 -11.71 -41.69 78.47
CA LEU A 193 -10.86 -41.98 79.63
C LEU A 193 -10.79 -40.79 80.60
N ALA A 194 -10.69 -39.54 80.11
CA ALA A 194 -10.50 -38.39 81.00
C ALA A 194 -11.78 -37.95 81.74
N TRP A 195 -12.96 -38.12 81.12
CA TRP A 195 -14.25 -37.75 81.72
C TRP A 195 -14.88 -38.88 82.54
N ALA A 196 -14.71 -40.14 82.14
CA ALA A 196 -15.28 -41.29 82.86
C ALA A 196 -14.61 -41.53 84.22
N GLU A 197 -13.32 -41.21 84.37
CA GLU A 197 -12.62 -41.31 85.66
C GLU A 197 -13.09 -40.23 86.65
N HIS A 198 -13.30 -38.98 86.19
CA HIS A 198 -13.70 -37.88 87.06
C HIS A 198 -15.21 -37.91 87.43
N ALA A 199 -16.09 -38.41 86.56
CA ALA A 199 -17.54 -38.41 86.80
C ALA A 199 -18.01 -39.53 87.74
N LYS A 200 -17.27 -40.65 87.82
CA LYS A 200 -17.62 -41.81 88.66
C LYS A 200 -17.44 -41.55 90.16
N GLU A 201 -16.58 -40.59 90.54
CA GLU A 201 -16.14 -40.45 91.93
C GLU A 201 -16.93 -39.42 92.77
N ASN A 202 -17.68 -38.46 92.19
CA ASN A 202 -18.10 -37.28 92.99
C ASN A 202 -19.51 -36.68 92.77
N LEU A 203 -20.43 -37.26 91.98
CA LEU A 203 -21.77 -36.64 91.77
C LEU A 203 -22.94 -37.64 91.88
N SER A 204 -24.09 -37.18 92.40
CA SER A 204 -25.32 -38.00 92.49
C SER A 204 -25.93 -38.23 91.10
N ILE A 205 -26.66 -39.34 90.94
CA ILE A 205 -27.26 -39.77 89.67
C ILE A 205 -28.14 -38.68 89.03
N GLU A 206 -28.86 -37.91 89.84
CA GLU A 206 -29.72 -36.81 89.37
C GLU A 206 -28.90 -35.65 88.80
N GLN A 207 -27.75 -35.34 89.40
CA GLN A 207 -26.85 -34.30 88.88
C GLN A 207 -26.14 -34.76 87.60
N GLN A 208 -25.79 -36.05 87.52
CA GLN A 208 -25.24 -36.65 86.29
C GLN A 208 -26.26 -36.59 85.15
N ALA A 209 -27.54 -36.89 85.43
CA ALA A 209 -28.61 -36.83 84.43
C ALA A 209 -28.86 -35.40 83.92
N VAL A 210 -28.86 -34.39 84.81
CA VAL A 210 -29.02 -32.98 84.42
C VAL A 210 -27.84 -32.49 83.57
N GLN A 211 -26.60 -32.87 83.92
CA GLN A 211 -25.43 -32.50 83.14
C GLN A 211 -25.40 -33.20 81.77
N PHE A 212 -25.78 -34.47 81.72
CA PHE A 212 -25.93 -35.21 80.47
C PHE A 212 -27.01 -34.60 79.56
N TYR A 213 -28.14 -34.20 80.14
CA TYR A 213 -29.20 -33.51 79.41
C TYR A 213 -28.74 -32.18 78.82
N ASN A 214 -28.01 -31.36 79.59
CA ASN A 214 -27.46 -30.10 79.11
C ASN A 214 -26.41 -30.31 78.00
N ALA A 215 -25.55 -31.33 78.14
CA ALA A 215 -24.57 -31.69 77.11
C ALA A 215 -25.25 -32.13 75.81
N LEU A 216 -26.31 -32.94 75.90
CA LEU A 216 -27.13 -33.32 74.74
C LEU A 216 -27.82 -32.12 74.11
N LEU A 217 -28.30 -31.16 74.90
CA LEU A 217 -28.96 -29.95 74.40
C LEU A 217 -27.99 -29.06 73.61
N ILE A 218 -26.76 -28.89 74.11
CA ILE A 218 -25.70 -28.13 73.44
C ILE A 218 -25.29 -28.84 72.15
N THR A 219 -25.13 -30.16 72.19
CA THR A 219 -24.76 -30.97 71.02
C THR A 219 -25.85 -30.92 69.95
N SER A 220 -27.12 -30.99 70.35
CA SER A 220 -28.29 -30.85 69.46
C SER A 220 -28.33 -29.48 68.76
N ASN A 221 -28.11 -28.40 69.50
CA ASN A 221 -28.04 -27.05 68.91
C ASN A 221 -26.85 -26.87 67.97
N SER A 222 -25.70 -27.45 68.29
CA SER A 222 -24.51 -27.45 67.42
C SER A 222 -24.75 -28.21 66.11
N LEU A 223 -25.38 -29.38 66.19
CA LEU A 223 -25.81 -30.16 65.03
C LEU A 223 -26.78 -29.37 64.15
N ARG A 224 -27.77 -28.69 64.75
CA ARG A 224 -28.76 -27.88 64.03
C ARG A 224 -28.14 -26.70 63.29
N ASN A 225 -27.12 -26.06 63.88
CA ASN A 225 -26.36 -25.00 63.22
C ASN A 225 -25.49 -25.54 62.08
N SER A 226 -24.87 -26.70 62.29
CA SER A 226 -24.07 -27.38 61.25
C SER A 226 -24.94 -27.81 60.07
N GLU A 227 -26.14 -28.33 60.31
CA GLU A 227 -27.12 -28.63 59.26
C GLU A 227 -27.53 -27.39 58.45
N LYS A 228 -27.68 -26.24 59.12
CA LYS A 228 -28.00 -24.98 58.45
C LYS A 228 -26.86 -24.52 57.53
N GLN A 229 -25.62 -24.58 58.01
CA GLN A 229 -24.43 -24.26 57.21
C GLN A 229 -24.28 -25.21 56.01
N ILE A 230 -24.53 -26.51 56.21
CA ILE A 230 -24.49 -27.48 55.11
C ILE A 230 -25.55 -27.17 54.06
N LYS A 231 -26.76 -26.74 54.44
CA LYS A 231 -27.80 -26.32 53.50
C LYS A 231 -27.39 -25.07 52.71
N GLU A 232 -26.83 -24.07 53.38
CA GLU A 232 -26.34 -22.84 52.74
C GLU A 232 -25.19 -23.13 51.75
N LEU A 233 -24.26 -24.01 52.12
CA LEU A 233 -23.17 -24.44 51.24
C LEU A 233 -23.67 -25.26 50.04
N LYS A 234 -24.70 -26.10 50.22
CA LYS A 234 -25.33 -26.84 49.10
C LYS A 234 -25.95 -25.88 48.07
N THR A 235 -26.71 -24.87 48.52
CA THR A 235 -27.26 -23.84 47.63
C THR A 235 -26.16 -23.06 46.90
N CYS A 236 -25.10 -22.66 47.61
CA CYS A 236 -23.98 -21.94 46.97
C CYS A 236 -23.23 -22.81 45.94
N ASN A 237 -23.08 -24.11 46.21
CA ASN A 237 -22.48 -25.05 45.27
C ASN A 237 -23.36 -25.27 44.02
N GLU A 238 -24.69 -25.34 44.19
CA GLU A 238 -25.62 -25.41 43.06
C GLU A 238 -25.55 -24.16 42.17
N GLU A 239 -25.47 -22.97 42.77
CA GLU A 239 -25.26 -21.71 42.03
C GLU A 239 -23.93 -21.71 41.27
N TYR A 240 -22.84 -22.18 41.87
CA TYR A 240 -21.54 -22.26 41.21
C TYR A 240 -21.53 -23.26 40.05
N ILE A 241 -22.21 -24.41 40.19
CA ILE A 241 -22.39 -25.39 39.11
C ILE A 241 -23.18 -24.77 37.95
N GLN A 242 -24.23 -24.00 38.24
CA GLN A 242 -24.99 -23.28 37.22
C GLN A 242 -24.13 -22.24 36.49
N GLN A 243 -23.36 -21.43 37.22
CA GLN A 243 -22.42 -20.47 36.62
C GLN A 243 -21.37 -21.17 35.74
N GLN A 244 -20.79 -22.28 36.21
CA GLN A 244 -19.83 -23.05 35.42
C GLN A 244 -20.46 -23.60 34.14
N SER A 245 -21.72 -24.02 34.17
CA SER A 245 -22.44 -24.49 32.99
C SER A 245 -22.67 -23.35 31.97
N GLN A 246 -22.94 -22.14 32.43
CA GLN A 246 -23.14 -20.96 31.59
C GLN A 246 -21.83 -20.55 30.89
N VAL A 247 -20.73 -20.50 31.64
CA VAL A 247 -19.39 -20.19 31.07
C VAL A 247 -18.97 -21.25 30.06
N LYS A 248 -19.23 -22.54 30.32
CA LYS A 248 -18.97 -23.62 29.35
C LYS A 248 -19.76 -23.44 28.05
N ARG A 249 -21.03 -23.03 28.13
CA ARG A 249 -21.84 -22.74 26.92
C ARG A 249 -21.29 -21.55 26.13
N GLN A 250 -20.88 -20.47 26.81
CA GLN A 250 -20.26 -19.32 26.15
C GLN A 250 -18.94 -19.66 25.48
N ALA A 251 -18.07 -20.43 26.15
CA ALA A 251 -16.81 -20.89 25.56
C ALA A 251 -17.03 -21.76 24.31
N ALA A 252 -18.07 -22.61 24.30
CA ALA A 252 -18.44 -23.39 23.13
C ALA A 252 -18.96 -22.52 21.96
N ALA A 253 -19.70 -21.44 22.26
CA ALA A 253 -20.16 -20.48 21.25
C ALA A 253 -18.97 -19.76 20.59
N TYR A 254 -18.05 -19.21 21.38
CA TYR A 254 -16.83 -18.58 20.86
C TYR A 254 -15.95 -19.54 20.06
N LYS A 255 -15.89 -20.82 20.47
CA LYS A 255 -15.18 -21.85 19.69
C LYS A 255 -15.80 -22.07 18.30
N LYS A 256 -17.13 -22.11 18.20
CA LYS A 256 -17.82 -22.22 16.90
C LYS A 256 -17.62 -20.99 16.02
N GLU A 257 -17.61 -19.81 16.62
CA GLU A 257 -17.40 -18.55 15.91
C GLU A 257 -15.98 -18.45 15.35
N THR A 258 -14.97 -18.76 16.17
CA THR A 258 -13.56 -18.82 15.72
C THR A 258 -13.34 -19.85 14.61
N GLU A 259 -14.05 -20.98 14.64
CA GLU A 259 -13.96 -22.00 13.59
C GLU A 259 -14.65 -21.56 12.29
N SER A 260 -15.76 -20.82 12.39
CA SER A 260 -16.40 -20.17 11.24
C SER A 260 -15.50 -19.10 10.62
N LEU A 261 -14.86 -18.26 11.45
CA LEU A 261 -13.91 -17.24 10.98
C LEU A 261 -12.68 -17.87 10.32
N LYS A 262 -12.16 -18.98 10.84
CA LYS A 262 -11.08 -19.74 10.20
C LYS A 262 -11.47 -20.29 8.83
N LYS A 263 -12.71 -20.77 8.65
CA LYS A 263 -13.21 -21.19 7.33
C LYS A 263 -13.29 -20.02 6.36
N ILE A 264 -13.80 -18.87 6.81
CA ILE A 264 -13.86 -17.65 5.99
C ILE A 264 -12.45 -17.21 5.58
N LEU A 265 -11.47 -17.25 6.48
CA LEU A 265 -10.07 -16.95 6.15
C LEU A 265 -9.51 -17.93 5.11
N ALA A 266 -9.73 -19.24 5.26
CA ALA A 266 -9.31 -20.24 4.27
C ALA A 266 -9.98 -20.05 2.89
N ASP A 267 -11.25 -19.66 2.86
CA ASP A 267 -11.97 -19.34 1.62
C ASP A 267 -11.44 -18.06 0.95
N LEU A 268 -10.99 -17.07 1.73
CA LEU A 268 -10.34 -15.87 1.20
C LEU A 268 -8.92 -16.15 0.70
N GLU A 269 -8.16 -16.99 1.39
CA GLU A 269 -6.82 -17.45 0.98
C GLU A 269 -6.88 -18.29 -0.32
N SER A 270 -7.89 -19.14 -0.49
CA SER A 270 -8.09 -19.90 -1.73
C SER A 270 -8.55 -19.04 -2.91
N LYS A 271 -9.33 -17.97 -2.66
CA LYS A 271 -9.73 -16.98 -3.68
C LYS A 271 -8.58 -16.06 -4.10
N THR A 272 -7.66 -15.72 -3.19
CA THR A 272 -6.47 -14.91 -3.51
C THR A 272 -5.43 -15.71 -4.28
N ASN A 273 -5.31 -17.02 -4.05
CA ASN A 273 -4.45 -17.91 -4.84
C ASN A 273 -5.00 -18.31 -6.23
N THR A 274 -6.27 -18.04 -6.52
CA THR A 274 -6.91 -18.36 -7.83
C THR A 274 -7.17 -17.13 -8.70
N SER A 275 -6.93 -15.92 -8.19
CA SER A 275 -7.19 -14.65 -8.91
C SER A 275 -5.95 -13.97 -9.51
N SER A 276 -4.81 -14.66 -9.59
CA SER A 276 -3.72 -14.30 -10.50
C SER A 276 -3.97 -14.85 -11.91
N LEU A 277 -5.08 -14.43 -12.55
CA LEU A 277 -5.27 -14.43 -14.00
C LEU A 277 -6.39 -13.44 -14.36
N LYS A 278 -5.96 -12.24 -14.79
CA LYS A 278 -6.71 -11.18 -15.49
C LYS A 278 -7.88 -10.54 -14.74
N ARG A 279 -7.67 -9.33 -14.22
CA ARG A 279 -8.54 -8.18 -14.55
C ARG A 279 -7.93 -6.81 -14.20
N ASN A 280 -8.34 -5.86 -15.01
CA ASN A 280 -7.95 -4.46 -15.14
C ASN A 280 -8.28 -3.65 -13.87
N PRO A 281 -7.46 -2.66 -13.44
CA PRO A 281 -7.71 -1.90 -12.23
C PRO A 281 -8.59 -0.68 -12.54
N GLN A 282 -9.91 -0.79 -12.36
CA GLN A 282 -10.75 0.43 -12.28
C GLN A 282 -12.02 0.36 -11.44
N ASP A 283 -12.47 -0.79 -10.93
CA ASP A 283 -13.73 -0.84 -10.16
C ASP A 283 -13.60 -1.62 -8.87
N VAL A 284 -13.16 -0.99 -7.76
CA VAL A 284 -13.63 -1.34 -6.40
C VAL A 284 -13.43 -0.14 -5.46
N MET A 285 -14.39 0.78 -5.45
CA MET A 285 -14.64 1.67 -4.32
C MET A 285 -16.15 1.65 -4.08
N HIS A 286 -16.64 0.71 -3.27
CA HIS A 286 -17.72 0.90 -2.30
C HIS A 286 -18.10 -0.43 -1.64
N ASN A 287 -18.53 -0.31 -0.39
CA ASN A 287 -19.06 -1.34 0.51
C ASN A 287 -18.06 -2.23 1.23
N ALA A 288 -17.70 -1.82 2.44
CA ALA A 288 -18.25 -2.45 3.65
C ALA A 288 -17.59 -1.84 4.89
N PHE A 289 -18.15 -0.78 5.45
CA PHE A 289 -17.98 -0.46 6.86
C PHE A 289 -19.18 0.34 7.34
N ASN A 290 -20.30 -0.38 7.52
CA ASN A 290 -21.39 0.14 8.34
C ASN A 290 -22.16 -1.03 8.96
N GLN A 291 -21.61 -1.56 10.05
CA GLN A 291 -22.42 -2.14 11.11
C GLN A 291 -21.91 -1.58 12.43
N ASN A 292 -22.64 -0.58 12.91
CA ASN A 292 -22.67 -0.17 14.29
C ASN A 292 -22.95 -1.40 15.16
N PHE A 293 -21.98 -1.81 15.97
CA PHE A 293 -22.24 -2.51 17.22
C PHE A 293 -21.67 -1.66 18.35
N SER A 294 -22.42 -0.62 18.71
CA SER A 294 -22.39 -0.11 20.07
C SER A 294 -23.06 -1.15 20.97
N PHE A 295 -22.44 -1.51 22.10
CA PHE A 295 -23.04 -1.46 23.45
C PHE A 295 -22.15 -2.17 24.49
N PRO A 296 -22.34 -1.86 25.79
CA PRO A 296 -21.25 -1.55 26.70
C PRO A 296 -21.16 -2.56 27.84
N ILE A 297 -19.97 -2.80 28.37
CA ILE A 297 -19.85 -3.20 29.78
C ILE A 297 -18.71 -2.42 30.41
N THR A 298 -19.09 -1.35 31.09
CA THR A 298 -18.33 -0.76 32.20
C THR A 298 -18.16 -1.82 33.28
N PHE A 299 -16.91 -2.21 33.54
CA PHE A 299 -16.53 -2.86 34.81
C PHE A 299 -16.58 -1.80 35.93
N GLN A 300 -17.78 -1.45 36.37
CA GLN A 300 -18.00 -0.78 37.64
C GLN A 300 -19.05 -1.58 38.40
N ASP A 301 -18.77 -1.82 39.68
CA ASP A 301 -19.57 -2.54 40.66
C ASP A 301 -19.55 -4.07 40.64
N ALA A 302 -18.33 -4.64 40.63
CA ALA A 302 -18.11 -5.82 41.47
C ALA A 302 -18.07 -5.36 42.95
N LYS A 303 -19.24 -5.25 43.59
CA LYS A 303 -19.32 -5.23 45.06
C LYS A 303 -18.62 -6.49 45.56
N GLN A 304 -17.39 -6.34 46.03
CA GLN A 304 -16.75 -7.32 46.88
C GLN A 304 -17.74 -7.69 48.01
N PRO A 305 -18.01 -8.97 48.28
CA PRO A 305 -18.57 -9.35 49.55
C PRO A 305 -17.50 -9.15 50.64
N LYS A 306 -17.29 -7.90 51.05
CA LYS A 306 -16.65 -7.57 52.33
C LYS A 306 -17.64 -7.91 53.44
N LYS A 307 -17.63 -9.16 53.89
CA LYS A 307 -18.01 -9.62 55.26
C LYS A 307 -18.03 -11.16 55.30
N ALA A 308 -16.85 -11.77 55.45
CA ALA A 308 -16.72 -13.13 55.99
C ALA A 308 -15.30 -13.46 56.49
N LEU A 309 -14.46 -12.46 56.77
CA LEU A 309 -13.10 -12.65 57.32
C LEU A 309 -12.87 -11.62 58.44
N SER A 310 -13.53 -11.85 59.57
CA SER A 310 -13.20 -11.17 60.83
C SER A 310 -13.61 -12.00 62.05
N LEU A 311 -13.38 -13.32 62.03
CA LEU A 311 -13.57 -14.18 63.21
C LEU A 311 -12.50 -15.27 63.39
N LEU A 312 -11.30 -15.11 62.83
CA LEU A 312 -10.15 -15.98 63.15
C LEU A 312 -8.85 -15.20 63.39
N SER A 313 -8.94 -14.07 64.11
CA SER A 313 -7.77 -13.44 64.72
C SER A 313 -8.13 -12.93 66.11
N ASN A 314 -8.27 -13.85 67.06
CA ASN A 314 -8.05 -13.59 68.48
C ASN A 314 -8.07 -14.92 69.22
N ARG A 315 -6.88 -15.53 69.36
CA ARG A 315 -6.43 -16.28 70.55
C ARG A 315 -5.06 -16.90 70.28
N SER A 316 -4.01 -16.14 70.60
CA SER A 316 -2.82 -16.66 71.30
C SER A 316 -1.85 -15.50 71.57
N ASN A 317 -1.98 -14.88 72.75
CA ASN A 317 -0.87 -14.69 73.68
C ASN A 317 -1.39 -14.04 74.98
N VAL A 318 -1.08 -14.75 76.08
CA VAL A 318 -1.38 -14.50 77.51
C VAL A 318 -2.79 -14.87 77.97
#